data_AF-R6ZEV5-F1
#
_entry.id   AF-R6ZEV5-F1
#
_cell.length_a   1.000
_cell.length_b   1.000
_cell.length_c   1.000
_cell.angle_alpha   90.00
_cell.angle_beta   90.00
_cell.angle_gamma   90.00
#
_symmetry.space_group_name_H-M   'P 1'
#
loop_
_entity.id
_entity.type
_entity.pdbx_description
1 polymer ?
#
loop_
_entity_poly.entity_id
_entity_poly.type
_entity_poly.pdbx_seq_one_letter_code
_entity_poly.pdbx_strand_id
1 'polypeptide(L)'
;MKIDTFAYLPVQDFGNAYATFVAQNYGAVICIFAEPLMKIFISAREAEVIACGVGYLRIEGAFYCGIGCLFLLYGYYRGVKRPEMSVVLTVISLGMRVLLAYLLSARIGEVGIWAAIPIGWGLADLTGIFCMRYGKKAENT
;
A
#
# COMPACT_ATOMS: atom_id res chain seq x y z
N MET A 1 -27.40 -3.12 16.90
CA MET A 1 -25.94 -3.06 16.67
C MET A 1 -25.35 -4.38 17.10
N LYS A 2 -24.66 -5.11 16.21
CA LYS A 2 -24.11 -6.43 16.56
C LYS A 2 -22.79 -6.28 17.30
N ILE A 3 -22.64 -7.07 18.37
CA ILE A 3 -21.53 -7.09 19.32
C ILE A 3 -20.16 -7.20 18.61
N ASP A 4 -20.12 -7.86 17.44
CA ASP A 4 -18.93 -8.01 16.61
C ASP A 4 -18.37 -6.66 16.13
N THR A 5 -19.23 -5.64 15.92
CA THR A 5 -18.76 -4.31 15.52
C THR A 5 -17.97 -3.63 16.63
N PHE A 6 -18.36 -3.84 17.90
CA PHE A 6 -17.64 -3.28 19.04
C PHE A 6 -16.28 -3.95 19.26
N ALA A 7 -16.16 -5.24 18.93
CA ALA A 7 -14.90 -5.98 19.02
C ALA A 7 -13.87 -5.56 17.96
N TYR A 8 -14.31 -5.19 16.75
CA TYR A 8 -13.40 -4.84 15.64
C TYR A 8 -12.99 -3.36 15.59
N LEU A 9 -13.78 -2.46 16.18
CA LEU A 9 -13.47 -1.02 16.26
C LEU A 9 -12.06 -0.74 16.85
N PRO A 10 -11.68 -1.27 18.02
CA PRO A 10 -10.37 -0.98 18.61
C PRO A 10 -9.20 -1.54 17.79
N VAL A 11 -9.38 -2.69 17.11
CA VAL A 11 -8.37 -3.25 16.20
C VAL A 11 -8.19 -2.38 14.95
N GLN A 12 -9.29 -1.86 14.41
CA GLN A 12 -9.27 -1.02 13.23
C GLN A 12 -8.67 0.36 13.52
N ASP A 13 -9.01 0.96 14.66
CA ASP A 13 -8.47 2.24 15.10
C ASP A 13 -6.97 2.14 15.40
N PHE A 14 -6.54 1.06 16.06
CA PHE A 14 -5.13 0.78 16.30
C PHE A 14 -4.35 0.58 14.98
N GLY A 15 -4.94 -0.16 14.04
CA GLY A 15 -4.37 -0.37 12.73
C GLY A 15 -4.16 0.94 11.95
N ASN A 16 -5.17 1.81 11.96
CA ASN A 16 -5.08 3.13 11.34
C ASN A 16 -4.03 4.02 12.03
N ALA A 17 -3.98 4.04 13.35
CA ALA A 17 -3.00 4.81 14.11
C ALA A 17 -1.56 4.33 13.84
N TYR A 18 -1.35 3.02 13.76
CA TYR A 18 -0.07 2.44 13.38
C TYR A 18 0.32 2.80 11.95
N ALA A 19 -0.60 2.68 11.00
CA ALA A 19 -0.33 2.99 9.59
C ALA A 19 0.01 4.48 9.38
N THR A 20 -0.72 5.40 10.01
CA THR A 20 -0.43 6.84 9.91
C THR A 20 0.87 7.22 10.60
N PHE A 21 1.17 6.61 11.75
CA PHE A 21 2.44 6.81 12.45
C PHE A 21 3.63 6.31 11.63
N VAL A 22 3.54 5.11 11.05
CA VAL A 22 4.59 4.56 10.18
C VAL A 22 4.77 5.44 8.94
N ALA A 23 3.66 5.89 8.33
CA ALA A 23 3.72 6.75 7.15
C ALA A 23 4.41 8.09 7.41
N GLN A 24 4.11 8.75 8.53
CA GLN A 24 4.76 10.01 8.88
C GLN A 24 6.24 9.85 9.18
N ASN A 25 6.61 8.85 9.99
CA ASN A 25 7.99 8.71 10.43
C ASN A 25 8.89 8.13 9.32
N TYR A 26 8.48 7.03 8.70
CA TYR A 26 9.31 6.39 7.67
C TYR A 26 9.22 7.12 6.33
N GLY A 27 8.04 7.62 5.95
CA GLY A 27 7.87 8.38 4.72
C GLY A 27 8.68 9.68 4.72
N ALA A 28 8.70 10.42 5.83
CA ALA A 28 9.50 11.64 5.94
C ALA A 28 11.01 11.33 5.86
N VAL A 29 11.49 10.30 6.56
CA VAL A 29 12.91 9.91 6.53
C VAL A 29 13.33 9.49 5.11
N ILE A 30 12.54 8.63 4.45
CA ILE A 30 12.84 8.19 3.09
C ILE A 30 12.82 9.37 2.11
N CYS A 31 11.85 10.27 2.19
CA CYS A 31 11.75 11.42 1.30
C CYS A 31 12.91 12.42 1.46
N ILE A 32 13.36 12.64 2.70
CA ILE A 32 14.46 13.56 3.02
C ILE A 32 15.82 12.94 2.65
N PHE A 33 16.01 11.65 2.91
CA PHE A 33 17.28 10.95 2.67
C PHE A 33 17.34 10.18 1.34
N ALA A 34 16.35 10.32 0.46
CA ALA A 34 16.29 9.59 -0.81
C ALA A 34 17.56 9.75 -1.66
N GLU A 35 18.07 10.97 -1.79
CA GLU A 35 19.27 11.27 -2.59
C GLU A 35 20.57 10.69 -2.00
N PRO A 36 20.88 10.90 -0.70
CA PRO A 36 22.05 10.26 -0.09
C PRO A 36 21.93 8.73 -0.06
N LEU A 37 20.73 8.16 0.11
CA LEU A 37 20.51 6.71 0.01
C LEU A 37 20.87 6.17 -1.38
N MET A 38 20.43 6.83 -2.45
CA MET A 38 20.78 6.44 -3.82
C MET A 38 22.29 6.50 -4.08
N LYS A 39 22.98 7.51 -3.53
CA LYS A 39 24.43 7.70 -3.67
C LYS A 39 25.28 6.67 -2.92
N ILE A 40 24.70 5.88 -2.01
CA ILE A 40 25.40 4.74 -1.38
C ILE A 40 25.56 3.58 -2.38
N PHE A 41 24.56 3.36 -3.22
CA PHE A 41 24.50 2.21 -4.13
C PHE A 41 24.98 2.54 -5.55
N ILE A 42 24.86 3.79 -5.98
CA ILE A 42 25.15 4.23 -7.35
C ILE A 42 26.26 5.29 -7.34
N SER A 43 27.20 5.13 -8.26
CA SER A 43 28.29 6.10 -8.44
C SER A 43 27.75 7.46 -8.89
N ALA A 44 28.30 8.55 -8.34
CA ALA A 44 27.88 9.92 -8.61
C ALA A 44 27.96 10.38 -10.09
N ARG A 45 28.55 9.55 -10.97
CA ARG A 45 28.56 9.79 -12.42
C ARG A 45 27.23 9.47 -13.11
N GLU A 46 26.36 8.67 -12.47
CA GLU A 46 25.06 8.27 -13.02
C GLU A 46 23.93 9.16 -12.48
N ALA A 47 24.03 10.47 -12.75
CA ALA A 47 23.10 11.46 -12.21
C ALA A 47 21.64 11.21 -12.59
N GLU A 48 21.37 10.73 -13.81
CA GLU A 48 20.01 10.38 -14.25
C GLU A 48 19.42 9.20 -13.47
N VAL A 49 20.20 8.14 -13.24
CA VAL A 49 19.75 6.97 -12.47
C VAL A 49 19.44 7.36 -11.02
N ILE A 50 20.28 8.22 -10.43
CA ILE A 50 20.04 8.79 -9.10
C ILE A 50 18.74 9.61 -9.10
N ALA A 51 18.51 10.46 -10.11
CA ALA A 51 17.30 11.26 -10.20
C ALA A 51 16.01 10.41 -10.33
N CYS A 52 16.01 9.39 -11.19
CA CYS A 52 14.89 8.44 -11.30
C CYS A 52 14.63 7.72 -9.98
N GLY A 53 15.68 7.19 -9.33
CA GLY A 53 15.53 6.45 -8.07
C GLY A 53 15.13 7.34 -6.89
N VAL A 54 15.55 8.60 -6.85
CA VAL A 54 15.04 9.58 -5.88
C VAL A 54 13.55 9.84 -6.09
N GLY A 55 13.11 9.98 -7.35
CA GLY A 55 11.69 10.12 -7.70
C GLY A 55 10.86 8.93 -7.21
N TYR A 56 11.35 7.72 -7.48
CA TYR A 56 10.77 6.47 -7.00
C TYR A 56 10.66 6.44 -5.47
N LEU A 57 11.76 6.67 -4.75
CA LEU A 57 11.81 6.63 -3.28
C LEU A 57 10.88 7.66 -2.64
N ARG A 58 10.76 8.85 -3.22
CA ARG A 58 9.84 9.88 -2.71
C ARG A 58 8.38 9.52 -2.91
N ILE A 59 8.03 8.95 -4.07
CA ILE A 59 6.66 8.51 -4.34
C ILE A 59 6.31 7.34 -3.42
N GLU A 60 7.14 6.29 -3.38
CA GLU A 60 6.87 5.15 -2.51
C GLU A 60 6.90 5.51 -1.03
N GLY A 61 7.87 6.32 -0.59
CA GLY A 61 7.98 6.82 0.76
C GLY A 61 6.75 7.62 1.21
N ALA A 62 6.18 8.45 0.33
CA ALA A 62 4.95 9.19 0.63
C ALA A 62 3.72 8.29 0.79
N PHE A 63 3.68 7.15 0.09
CA PHE A 63 2.56 6.20 0.11
C PHE A 63 2.80 4.93 0.94
N TYR A 64 3.86 4.93 1.76
CA TYR A 64 4.17 3.81 2.67
C TYR A 64 3.04 3.51 3.67
N CYS A 65 2.09 4.44 3.88
CA CYS A 65 0.85 4.21 4.64
C CYS A 65 0.03 3.03 4.10
N GLY A 66 -0.07 2.87 2.78
CA GLY A 66 -0.91 1.86 2.15
C GLY A 66 -0.44 0.44 2.44
N ILE A 67 0.88 0.23 2.54
CA ILE A 67 1.41 -1.11 2.83
C ILE A 67 1.03 -1.57 4.25
N GLY A 68 1.00 -0.64 5.22
CA GLY A 68 0.61 -0.95 6.60
C GLY A 68 -0.84 -1.43 6.69
N CYS A 69 -1.75 -0.72 6.03
CA CYS A 69 -3.16 -1.10 5.94
C CYS A 69 -3.36 -2.46 5.26
N LEU A 70 -2.64 -2.72 4.16
CA LEU A 70 -2.68 -3.98 3.44
C LEU A 70 -2.22 -5.16 4.32
N PHE A 71 -1.12 -5.00 5.05
CA PHE A 71 -0.60 -6.01 5.97
C PHE A 71 -1.58 -6.30 7.12
N LEU A 72 -2.24 -5.27 7.64
CA LEU A 72 -3.28 -5.42 8.66
C LEU A 72 -4.49 -6.17 8.12
N LEU A 73 -4.96 -5.85 6.91
CA LEU A 73 -6.04 -6.59 6.24
C LEU A 73 -5.65 -8.06 6.01
N TYR A 74 -4.41 -8.32 5.57
CA TYR A 74 -3.92 -9.70 5.44
C TYR A 74 -3.84 -10.43 6.78
N GLY A 75 -3.47 -9.74 7.86
CA GLY A 75 -3.47 -10.30 9.21
C GLY A 75 -4.89 -10.62 9.68
N TYR A 76 -5.83 -9.71 9.45
CA TYR A 76 -7.24 -9.87 9.76
C TYR A 76 -7.86 -11.09 9.07
N TYR A 77 -7.77 -11.17 7.73
CA TYR A 77 -8.38 -12.25 6.96
C TYR A 77 -7.78 -13.62 7.29
N ARG A 78 -6.48 -13.67 7.63
CA ARG A 78 -5.84 -14.89 8.14
C ARG A 78 -6.32 -15.26 9.55
N GLY A 79 -6.56 -14.28 10.42
CA GLY A 79 -7.10 -14.49 11.77
C GLY A 79 -8.55 -15.00 11.80
N VAL A 80 -9.38 -14.57 10.84
CA VAL A 80 -10.81 -14.96 10.75
C VAL A 80 -11.01 -16.27 9.95
N LYS A 81 -9.95 -17.06 9.74
CA LYS A 81 -9.96 -18.32 8.95
C LYS A 81 -10.48 -18.17 7.51
N ARG A 82 -10.34 -16.99 6.89
CA ARG A 82 -10.67 -16.73 5.48
C ARG A 82 -9.43 -16.32 4.68
N PRO A 83 -8.42 -17.21 4.53
CA PRO A 83 -7.19 -16.89 3.85
C PRO A 83 -7.37 -16.62 2.34
N GLU A 84 -8.45 -17.12 1.73
CA GLU A 84 -8.77 -16.91 0.31
C GLU A 84 -8.87 -15.42 -0.05
N MET A 85 -9.41 -14.61 0.88
CA MET A 85 -9.52 -13.17 0.69
C MET A 85 -8.16 -12.49 0.56
N SER A 86 -7.14 -12.98 1.28
CA SER A 86 -5.76 -12.48 1.14
C SER A 86 -5.17 -12.78 -0.24
N VAL A 87 -5.59 -13.88 -0.88
CA VAL A 87 -5.18 -14.21 -2.25
C VAL A 87 -5.84 -13.25 -3.25
N VAL A 88 -7.13 -12.96 -3.09
CA VAL A 88 -7.83 -11.99 -3.95
C VAL A 88 -7.18 -10.61 -3.86
N LEU A 89 -6.90 -10.17 -2.63
CA LEU A 89 -6.23 -8.89 -2.35
C LEU A 89 -4.82 -8.81 -2.97
N THR A 90 -4.04 -9.90 -2.90
CA THR A 90 -2.70 -9.94 -3.52
C THR A 90 -2.79 -9.93 -5.03
N VAL A 91 -3.72 -10.69 -5.63
CA VAL A 91 -3.94 -10.71 -7.08
C VAL A 91 -4.38 -9.34 -7.58
N ILE A 92 -5.29 -8.65 -6.88
CA ILE A 92 -5.69 -7.29 -7.23
C ILE A 92 -4.50 -6.33 -7.10
N SER A 93 -3.77 -6.39 -5.99
CA SER A 93 -2.60 -5.53 -5.79
C SER A 93 -1.54 -5.73 -6.87
N LEU A 94 -1.15 -6.98 -7.14
CA LEU A 94 -0.11 -7.32 -8.14
C LEU A 94 -0.60 -7.09 -9.57
N GLY A 95 -1.81 -7.55 -9.88
CA GLY A 95 -2.40 -7.44 -11.21
C GLY A 95 -2.64 -5.99 -11.60
N MET A 96 -3.14 -5.17 -10.68
CA MET A 96 -3.35 -3.75 -10.93
C MET A 96 -2.03 -3.01 -11.10
N ARG A 97 -0.98 -3.39 -10.37
CA ARG A 97 0.37 -2.84 -10.55
C ARG A 97 0.88 -3.06 -11.97
N VAL A 98 0.76 -4.28 -12.48
CA VAL A 98 1.19 -4.62 -13.85
C VAL A 98 0.34 -3.85 -14.86
N LEU A 99 -0.98 -3.91 -14.74
CA LEU A 99 -1.89 -3.24 -15.67
C LEU A 99 -1.66 -1.72 -15.72
N LEU A 100 -1.61 -1.07 -14.56
CA LEU A 100 -1.40 0.37 -14.46
C LEU A 100 0.00 0.77 -14.90
N ALA A 101 1.04 -0.01 -14.60
CA ALA A 101 2.39 0.29 -15.06
C ALA A 101 2.42 0.33 -16.59
N TYR A 102 1.80 -0.63 -17.28
CA TYR A 102 1.70 -0.61 -18.75
C TYR A 102 0.88 0.59 -19.29
N LEU A 103 -0.28 0.87 -18.69
CA LEU A 103 -1.16 1.94 -19.15
C LEU A 103 -0.60 3.35 -18.88
N LEU A 104 -0.04 3.57 -17.69
CA LEU A 104 0.50 4.87 -17.29
C LEU A 104 1.91 5.09 -17.84
N SER A 105 2.72 4.05 -18.04
CA SER A 105 4.03 4.17 -18.70
C SER A 105 3.90 4.81 -20.09
N ALA A 106 2.87 4.40 -20.84
CA ALA A 106 2.61 4.93 -22.19
C ALA A 106 2.20 6.41 -22.21
N ARG A 107 1.73 6.98 -21.08
CA ARG A 107 1.19 8.35 -20.99
C ARG A 107 2.11 9.31 -20.24
N ILE A 108 2.75 8.84 -19.18
CA ILE A 108 3.47 9.66 -18.20
C ILE A 108 4.93 9.19 -18.00
N GLY A 109 5.38 8.22 -18.82
CA GLY A 109 6.73 7.67 -18.76
C GLY A 109 6.99 6.89 -17.47
N GLU A 110 8.23 6.94 -16.99
CA GLU A 110 8.70 6.22 -15.80
C GLU A 110 7.88 6.52 -14.53
N VAL A 111 7.40 7.75 -14.37
CA VAL A 111 6.56 8.15 -13.22
C VAL A 111 5.29 7.31 -13.14
N GLY A 112 4.75 6.91 -14.29
CA GLY A 112 3.59 6.01 -14.37
C GLY A 112 3.86 4.61 -13.82
N ILE A 113 5.09 4.11 -13.94
CA ILE A 113 5.50 2.81 -13.41
C ILE A 113 5.57 2.87 -11.89
N TRP A 114 6.23 3.90 -11.36
CA TRP A 114 6.36 4.08 -9.91
C TRP A 114 5.02 4.37 -9.23
N ALA A 115 4.15 5.16 -9.88
CA ALA A 115 2.81 5.49 -9.38
C ALA A 115 1.83 4.30 -9.41
N ALA A 116 2.05 3.30 -10.26
CA ALA A 116 1.21 2.10 -10.31
C ALA A 116 1.23 1.30 -8.99
N ILE A 117 2.34 1.39 -8.25
CA ILE A 117 2.58 0.68 -6.98
C ILE A 117 1.62 1.17 -5.87
N PRO A 118 1.63 2.46 -5.48
CA PRO A 118 0.73 2.96 -4.46
C PRO A 118 -0.74 2.89 -4.89
N ILE A 119 -1.06 3.06 -6.17
CA ILE A 119 -2.44 2.92 -6.67
C ILE A 119 -2.92 1.46 -6.53
N GLY A 120 -2.06 0.48 -6.83
CA GLY A 120 -2.37 -0.93 -6.64
C GLY A 120 -2.58 -1.31 -5.17
N TRP A 121 -1.81 -0.74 -4.24
CA TRP A 121 -2.06 -0.90 -2.81
C TRP A 121 -3.40 -0.29 -2.38
N GLY A 122 -3.68 0.95 -2.80
CA GLY A 122 -4.94 1.63 -2.47
C GLY A 122 -6.17 0.87 -2.98
N LEU A 123 -6.12 0.32 -4.19
CA LEU A 123 -7.22 -0.48 -4.76
C LEU A 123 -7.42 -1.81 -4.02
N ALA A 124 -6.34 -2.47 -3.63
CA ALA A 124 -6.43 -3.67 -2.80
C ALA A 124 -7.02 -3.35 -1.43
N ASP A 125 -6.55 -2.31 -0.75
CA ASP A 125 -7.09 -1.88 0.55
C ASP A 125 -8.58 -1.55 0.48
N LEU A 126 -9.00 -0.77 -0.53
CA LEU A 126 -10.41 -0.46 -0.77
C LEU A 126 -11.25 -1.72 -0.96
N THR A 127 -10.75 -2.68 -1.75
CA THR A 127 -11.44 -3.96 -1.98
C THR A 127 -11.53 -4.77 -0.69
N GLY A 128 -10.46 -4.80 0.11
CA GLY A 128 -10.41 -5.49 1.39
C GLY A 128 -11.41 -4.92 2.40
N ILE A 129 -11.53 -3.59 2.46
CA ILE A 129 -12.51 -2.90 3.31
C ILE A 129 -13.93 -3.17 2.81
N PHE A 130 -14.15 -3.12 1.50
CA PHE A 130 -15.46 -3.37 0.89
C PHE A 130 -15.93 -4.80 1.16
N CYS A 131 -15.09 -5.81 0.93
CA CYS A 131 -15.43 -7.20 1.22
C CYS A 131 -15.70 -7.45 2.70
N MET A 132 -14.99 -6.78 3.61
CA MET A 132 -15.25 -6.85 5.05
C MET A 132 -16.66 -6.31 5.38
N ARG A 133 -17.06 -5.20 4.76
CA ARG A 133 -18.40 -4.61 4.92
C ARG A 133 -19.52 -5.47 4.32
N TYR A 134 -19.27 -6.13 3.19
CA TYR A 134 -20.25 -7.04 2.57
C TYR A 134 -20.42 -8.35 3.34
N GLY A 135 -19.33 -8.93 3.86
CA GLY A 135 -19.38 -10.12 4.71
C GLY A 135 -20.23 -9.92 5.96
N LYS A 136 -20.10 -8.76 6.62
CA LYS A 136 -20.94 -8.37 7.77
C LYS A 136 -22.42 -8.20 7.43
N LYS A 137 -22.77 -7.92 6.17
CA LYS A 137 -24.17 -7.73 5.75
C LYS A 137 -24.87 -9.06 5.51
N ALA A 138 -24.14 -10.06 4.96
CA ALA A 138 -24.65 -11.41 4.74
C ALA A 138 -24.89 -12.20 6.04
N GLU A 139 -24.10 -11.93 7.09
CA GLU A 139 -24.30 -12.54 8.42
C GLU A 139 -25.41 -11.83 9.24
N ASN A 140 -25.92 -10.68 8.75
CA ASN A 140 -26.97 -9.87 9.38
C ASN A 140 -28.37 -10.07 8.81
N THR A 141 -28.53 -10.96 7.84
CA THR A 141 -29.82 -11.34 7.26
C THR A 141 -30.11 -12.78 7.60
#